data_AF-A0A4C1V6M9-F1
#
_entry.id   AF-A0A4C1V6M9-F1
#
_cell.length_a   1.000
_cell.length_b   1.000
_cell.length_c   1.000
_cell.angle_alpha   90.00
_cell.angle_beta   90.00
_cell.angle_gamma   90.00
#
_symmetry.space_group_name_H-M   'P 1'
#
loop_
_entity.id
_entity.type
_entity.pdbx_description
1 polymer ?
#
loop_
_entity_poly.entity_id
_entity_poly.type
_entity_poly.pdbx_seq_one_letter_code
_entity_poly.pdbx_strand_id
1 'polypeptide(L)'
;MAEEEKPERPAEGRKSKRESKDKDQGLVKRESKDKSRSSVGGPTKSVRSRLTITEPSMSRIKVRRQSYGFRHVAGTGPVDRSSQIAIEFRRPIMTYLNTYQLDPRSSFHIPKVKKIINKHLNEKFGDHRYHLQESPALAIRIAGEVMRELKQMQFNRYRIISVVTIGQKRAQSYNNAISFLWDHERDSYADVEKETCTAFIQVTVFAVYLD
;
A
#
# COMPACT_ATOMS: atom_id res chain seq x y z
N MET A 1 -45.12 -22.22 45.51
CA MET A 1 -43.70 -22.09 45.12
C MET A 1 -43.70 -21.40 43.76
N ALA A 2 -43.91 -20.09 43.59
CA ALA A 2 -43.57 -18.90 44.36
C ALA A 2 -42.05 -18.74 44.59
N GLU A 3 -41.45 -17.90 43.73
CA GLU A 3 -40.24 -17.05 43.88
C GLU A 3 -40.08 -16.40 42.48
N GLU A 4 -40.71 -15.28 42.15
CA GLU A 4 -40.54 -13.87 42.58
C GLU A 4 -39.17 -13.24 42.23
N GLU A 5 -39.32 -12.08 41.60
CA GLU A 5 -38.41 -11.32 40.75
C GLU A 5 -37.50 -10.38 41.57
N LYS A 6 -36.32 -10.04 41.03
CA LYS A 6 -35.65 -8.77 41.36
C LYS A 6 -34.77 -8.27 40.20
N PRO A 7 -35.11 -7.14 39.56
CA PRO A 7 -34.20 -6.40 38.69
C PRO A 7 -33.68 -5.14 39.40
N GLU A 8 -32.36 -4.94 39.38
CA GLU A 8 -31.73 -3.68 39.80
C GLU A 8 -31.09 -2.92 38.61
N ARG A 9 -31.14 -1.60 38.74
CA ARG A 9 -31.19 -0.56 37.70
C ARG A 9 -29.82 -0.16 37.12
N PRO A 10 -29.81 0.51 35.95
CA PRO A 10 -28.59 1.02 35.31
C PRO A 10 -28.07 2.31 35.97
N ALA A 11 -26.75 2.46 36.04
CA ALA A 11 -26.09 3.71 36.42
C ALA A 11 -25.85 4.57 35.17
N GLU A 12 -26.60 5.67 35.06
CA GLU A 12 -26.31 6.79 34.17
C GLU A 12 -25.22 7.70 34.77
N GLY A 13 -24.36 8.25 33.90
CA GLY A 13 -23.76 9.57 34.12
C GLY A 13 -22.24 9.64 34.10
N ARG A 14 -21.66 10.04 32.95
CA ARG A 14 -21.04 11.37 32.78
C ARG A 14 -20.45 11.54 31.37
N LYS A 15 -21.11 12.38 30.57
CA LYS A 15 -20.48 13.05 29.43
C LYS A 15 -19.58 14.16 29.98
N SER A 16 -18.29 14.16 29.65
CA SER A 16 -17.46 15.36 29.76
C SER A 16 -17.14 15.89 28.37
N LYS A 17 -17.86 16.95 28.01
CA LYS A 17 -17.59 17.89 26.92
C LYS A 17 -16.34 18.69 27.30
N ARG A 18 -15.31 18.71 26.45
CA ARG A 18 -14.26 19.75 26.47
C ARG A 18 -14.15 20.33 25.07
N GLU A 19 -14.83 21.45 24.89
CA GLU A 19 -14.62 22.38 23.78
C GLU A 19 -13.40 23.28 24.09
N SER A 20 -12.72 23.62 22.99
CA SER A 20 -11.99 24.85 22.67
C SER A 20 -10.79 25.30 23.52
N LYS A 21 -9.64 25.45 22.83
CA LYS A 21 -9.11 26.80 22.57
C LYS A 21 -8.08 26.79 21.43
N ASP A 22 -8.46 27.46 20.35
CA ASP A 22 -7.57 28.04 19.37
C ASP A 22 -6.56 28.98 20.03
N LYS A 23 -5.31 28.94 19.53
CA LYS A 23 -4.46 30.12 19.47
C LYS A 23 -3.69 30.12 18.16
N ASP A 24 -4.13 31.03 17.30
CA ASP A 24 -3.31 31.70 16.30
C ASP A 24 -1.97 32.14 16.87
N GLN A 25 -0.93 31.99 16.06
CA GLN A 25 -0.08 33.11 15.66
C GLN A 25 0.79 32.69 14.47
N GLY A 26 0.47 33.25 13.30
CA GLY A 26 1.41 33.33 12.20
C GLY A 26 2.42 34.47 12.43
N LEU A 27 3.53 34.38 11.70
CA LEU A 27 3.96 35.36 10.68
C LEU A 27 5.49 35.65 10.72
N VAL A 28 6.04 35.67 9.49
CA VAL A 28 7.21 36.39 8.97
C VAL A 28 8.60 35.71 8.94
N LYS A 29 8.89 35.16 7.75
CA LYS A 29 10.17 35.16 7.01
C LYS A 29 11.13 36.32 7.36
N ARG A 30 12.44 36.07 7.27
CA ARG A 30 13.34 36.81 6.35
C ARG A 30 14.74 36.20 6.34
N GLU A 31 15.13 35.75 5.16
CA GLU A 31 16.52 35.63 4.74
C GLU A 31 17.16 37.02 4.70
N SER A 32 18.46 37.10 5.02
CA SER A 32 19.31 38.19 4.55
C SER A 32 20.72 37.67 4.32
N LYS A 33 21.21 38.04 3.14
CA LYS A 33 22.46 37.64 2.51
C LYS A 33 23.34 38.89 2.37
N ASP A 34 24.62 38.70 2.66
CA ASP A 34 25.80 39.38 2.13
C ASP A 34 26.23 40.81 2.54
N LYS A 35 27.57 40.89 2.72
CA LYS A 35 28.56 41.94 2.36
C LYS A 35 29.09 42.92 3.43
N SER A 36 30.40 42.77 3.71
CA SER A 36 31.44 43.84 3.66
C SER A 36 32.82 43.20 3.93
N ARG A 37 33.79 43.24 2.99
CA ARG A 37 34.86 44.26 2.77
C ARG A 37 35.83 44.41 3.96
N SER A 38 37.05 43.84 3.85
CA SER A 38 38.39 44.52 3.72
C SER A 38 38.82 45.32 4.97
N SER A 39 40.04 45.32 5.54
CA SER A 39 41.40 44.96 5.12
C SER A 39 42.42 45.29 6.25
N VAL A 40 43.63 44.70 6.19
CA VAL A 40 44.96 45.16 6.69
C VAL A 40 45.39 44.91 8.17
N GLY A 41 46.58 44.27 8.33
CA GLY A 41 47.54 44.50 9.44
C GLY A 41 48.12 43.23 10.12
N GLY A 42 49.37 42.82 9.79
CA GLY A 42 50.08 41.62 10.34
C GLY A 42 50.85 41.85 11.67
N PRO A 43 51.96 41.13 12.02
CA PRO A 43 52.52 39.85 11.53
C PRO A 43 52.87 38.84 12.67
N THR A 44 53.71 37.83 12.37
CA THR A 44 54.41 36.82 13.23
C THR A 44 53.76 35.43 13.24
N LYS A 45 54.41 34.27 12.99
CA LYS A 45 55.80 33.88 12.68
C LYS A 45 55.73 32.65 11.74
N SER A 46 56.59 32.64 10.73
CA SER A 46 56.80 31.50 9.83
C SER A 46 57.52 30.35 10.53
N VAL A 47 57.09 29.12 10.28
CA VAL A 47 57.98 27.94 10.31
C VAL A 47 57.92 27.32 8.91
N ARG A 48 59.02 27.52 8.18
CA ARG A 48 59.26 27.08 6.81
C ARG A 48 59.93 25.71 6.88
N SER A 49 59.29 24.65 6.43
CA SER A 49 59.97 23.36 6.19
C SER A 49 60.81 23.48 4.91
N ARG A 50 62.13 23.36 5.07
CA ARG A 50 63.10 23.36 3.96
C ARG A 50 62.95 22.07 3.14
N LEU A 51 62.72 22.23 1.84
CA LEU A 51 63.00 21.20 0.83
C LEU A 51 64.51 21.17 0.61
N THR A 52 65.15 20.05 0.95
CA THR A 52 66.51 19.75 0.47
C THR A 52 66.39 19.04 -0.86
N ILE A 53 66.77 19.76 -1.93
CA ILE A 53 66.99 19.21 -3.26
C ILE A 53 68.26 18.35 -3.16
N THR A 54 68.10 17.03 -3.20
CA THR A 54 69.21 16.10 -3.41
C THR A 54 69.25 15.75 -4.89
N GLU A 55 70.38 16.04 -5.53
CA GLU A 55 70.74 15.66 -6.89
C GLU A 55 70.41 14.17 -7.19
N PRO A 56 69.91 13.82 -8.40
CA PRO A 56 69.68 12.42 -8.75
C PRO A 56 71.02 11.69 -8.98
N SER A 57 71.26 10.68 -8.16
CA SER A 57 72.39 9.74 -8.27
C SER A 57 72.51 9.13 -9.67
N MET A 58 73.63 9.39 -10.35
CA MET A 58 74.00 8.85 -11.67
C MET A 58 74.45 7.38 -11.61
N SER A 59 73.64 6.49 -11.05
CA SER A 59 73.97 5.06 -10.99
C SER A 59 72.74 4.18 -11.14
N ARG A 60 72.06 4.29 -12.28
CA ARG A 60 71.26 3.19 -12.80
C ARG A 60 71.80 2.82 -14.16
N ILE A 61 72.66 1.79 -14.17
CA ILE A 61 72.98 1.02 -15.36
C ILE A 61 71.65 0.69 -16.05
N LYS A 62 71.42 1.27 -17.23
CA LYS A 62 70.30 0.86 -18.08
C LYS A 62 70.64 -0.52 -18.63
N VAL A 63 70.23 -1.56 -17.91
CA VAL A 63 70.19 -2.90 -18.48
C VAL A 63 69.15 -2.87 -19.59
N ARG A 64 69.60 -2.79 -20.84
CA ARG A 64 68.75 -3.12 -21.99
C ARG A 64 68.40 -4.60 -21.85
N ARG A 65 67.25 -4.91 -21.22
CA ARG A 65 66.69 -6.26 -21.32
C ARG A 65 66.38 -6.49 -22.79
N GLN A 66 66.95 -7.54 -23.36
CA GLN A 66 66.58 -8.00 -24.70
C GLN A 66 65.08 -8.27 -24.69
N SER A 67 64.32 -7.49 -25.47
CA SER A 67 62.91 -7.76 -25.69
C SER A 67 62.80 -8.86 -26.72
N TYR A 68 62.30 -10.04 -26.32
CA TYR A 68 61.89 -11.06 -27.28
C TYR A 68 60.68 -10.54 -28.07
N GLY A 69 60.93 -10.11 -29.31
CA GLY A 69 60.08 -10.23 -30.51
C GLY A 69 58.62 -9.74 -30.55
N PHE A 70 57.90 -9.56 -29.46
CA PHE A 70 56.43 -9.49 -29.48
C PHE A 70 55.83 -8.07 -29.44
N ARG A 71 56.64 -7.03 -29.67
CA ARG A 71 56.19 -5.63 -29.59
C ARG A 71 55.16 -5.21 -30.68
N HIS A 72 54.96 -6.04 -31.70
CA HIS A 72 54.05 -5.76 -32.82
C HIS A 72 52.67 -6.42 -32.68
N VAL A 73 52.42 -7.18 -31.60
CA VAL A 73 51.10 -7.75 -31.32
C VAL A 73 50.33 -6.79 -30.41
N ALA A 74 49.28 -6.18 -30.96
CA ALA A 74 48.39 -5.31 -30.22
C ALA A 74 47.88 -6.01 -28.94
N GLY A 75 48.08 -5.40 -27.77
CA GLY A 75 47.60 -5.91 -26.48
C GLY A 75 48.59 -6.73 -25.65
N THR A 76 49.83 -6.97 -26.10
CA THR A 76 50.82 -7.77 -25.34
C THR A 76 52.01 -6.97 -24.79
N GLY A 77 51.98 -5.64 -24.92
CA GLY A 77 52.97 -4.77 -24.27
C GLY A 77 52.76 -4.67 -22.76
N PRO A 78 53.82 -4.39 -21.96
CA PRO A 78 53.65 -4.07 -20.54
C PRO A 78 52.73 -2.87 -20.40
N VAL A 79 51.57 -3.09 -19.78
CA VAL A 79 50.61 -2.03 -19.49
C VAL A 79 51.16 -1.24 -18.31
N ASP A 80 51.53 0.03 -18.51
CA ASP A 80 51.85 0.94 -17.41
C ASP A 80 50.57 1.14 -16.60
N ARG A 81 50.41 0.34 -15.54
CA ARG A 81 49.32 0.48 -14.58
C ARG A 81 49.58 1.72 -13.75
N SER A 82 49.10 2.87 -14.22
CA SER A 82 48.84 4.02 -13.35
C SER A 82 47.74 3.61 -12.36
N SER A 83 48.17 3.30 -11.16
CA SER A 83 47.34 2.79 -10.08
C SER A 83 46.48 3.88 -9.46
N GLN A 84 45.44 4.38 -10.14
CA GLN A 84 44.35 5.17 -9.53
C GLN A 84 43.00 5.09 -10.29
N ILE A 85 42.68 3.94 -10.89
CA ILE A 85 41.28 3.64 -11.17
C ILE A 85 40.95 2.39 -10.38
N ALA A 86 40.49 2.61 -9.15
CA ALA A 86 39.64 1.62 -8.51
C ALA A 86 38.50 1.39 -9.50
N ILE A 87 38.54 0.26 -10.21
CA ILE A 87 37.39 -0.23 -10.96
C ILE A 87 36.35 -0.47 -9.87
N GLU A 88 35.49 0.54 -9.67
CA GLU A 88 34.39 0.46 -8.73
C GLU A 88 33.56 -0.74 -9.20
N PHE A 89 33.65 -1.86 -8.50
CA PHE A 89 32.94 -3.09 -8.85
C PHE A 89 31.45 -2.86 -8.57
N ARG A 90 30.79 -2.12 -9.46
CA ARG A 90 29.34 -1.99 -9.47
C ARG A 90 28.81 -3.36 -9.86
N ARG A 91 28.17 -4.05 -8.92
CA ARG A 91 27.51 -5.32 -9.22
C ARG A 91 26.57 -5.10 -10.42
N PRO A 92 26.58 -6.00 -11.41
CA PRO A 92 25.66 -5.87 -12.55
C PRO A 92 24.23 -5.76 -12.04
N ILE A 93 23.44 -4.93 -12.73
CA ILE A 93 22.04 -4.68 -12.35
C ILE A 93 21.31 -6.02 -12.36
N MET A 94 20.82 -6.45 -11.20
CA MET A 94 20.16 -7.73 -11.07
C MET A 94 18.79 -7.66 -11.74
N THR A 95 18.71 -8.17 -12.96
CA THR A 95 17.45 -8.31 -13.70
C THR A 95 16.72 -9.54 -13.17
N TYR A 96 15.62 -9.33 -12.45
CA TYR A 96 14.74 -10.42 -12.04
C TYR A 96 13.82 -10.80 -13.20
N LEU A 97 13.52 -12.09 -13.32
CA LEU A 97 12.42 -12.55 -14.18
C LEU A 97 11.09 -12.08 -13.59
N ASN A 98 10.07 -11.97 -14.44
CA ASN A 98 8.70 -11.69 -13.99
C ASN A 98 8.31 -12.70 -12.91
N THR A 99 8.07 -12.21 -11.69
CA THR A 99 7.59 -13.05 -10.60
C THR A 99 6.09 -13.23 -10.79
N TYR A 100 5.66 -14.38 -11.31
CA TYR A 100 4.25 -14.74 -11.38
C TYR A 100 3.71 -14.83 -9.95
N GLN A 101 2.84 -13.89 -9.60
CA GLN A 101 2.15 -13.93 -8.32
C GLN A 101 1.07 -15.00 -8.42
N LEU A 102 1.02 -15.95 -7.49
CA LEU A 102 0.01 -17.03 -7.48
C LEU A 102 -1.13 -16.79 -6.52
N ASP A 103 -0.96 -15.91 -5.53
CA ASP A 103 -1.95 -15.62 -4.48
C ASP A 103 -2.44 -14.16 -4.55
N PRO A 104 -3.64 -13.85 -4.06
CA PRO A 104 -4.13 -12.48 -4.02
C PRO A 104 -3.31 -11.63 -3.04
N ARG A 105 -3.01 -10.37 -3.40
CA ARG A 105 -2.33 -9.42 -2.47
C ARG A 105 -3.17 -9.06 -1.25
N SER A 106 -4.49 -9.06 -1.41
CA SER A 106 -5.44 -8.66 -0.39
C SER A 106 -6.57 -9.66 -0.40
N SER A 107 -6.71 -10.43 0.68
CA SER A 107 -7.78 -11.41 0.83
C SER A 107 -9.14 -10.73 1.00
N PHE A 108 -10.20 -11.46 0.64
CA PHE A 108 -11.56 -10.97 0.78
C PHE A 108 -11.95 -10.86 2.27
N HIS A 109 -12.12 -9.63 2.74
CA HIS A 109 -12.44 -9.39 4.16
C HIS A 109 -13.96 -9.39 4.41
N ILE A 110 -14.49 -10.58 4.76
CA ILE A 110 -15.93 -10.84 4.95
C ILE A 110 -16.63 -9.82 5.88
N PRO A 111 -16.10 -9.46 7.07
CA PRO A 111 -16.79 -8.53 7.98
C PRO A 111 -16.98 -7.14 7.39
N LYS A 112 -15.98 -6.63 6.66
CA LYS A 112 -16.06 -5.32 5.99
C LYS A 112 -17.07 -5.35 4.85
N VAL A 113 -17.13 -6.44 4.09
CA VAL A 113 -18.15 -6.62 3.04
C VAL A 113 -19.54 -6.69 3.65
N LYS A 114 -19.75 -7.47 4.71
CA LYS A 114 -21.04 -7.52 5.43
C LYS A 114 -21.44 -6.14 5.94
N LYS A 115 -20.50 -5.33 6.45
CA LYS A 115 -20.79 -3.96 6.89
C LYS A 115 -21.27 -3.06 5.74
N ILE A 116 -20.65 -3.15 4.57
CA ILE A 116 -21.05 -2.40 3.37
C ILE A 116 -22.43 -2.84 2.90
N ILE A 117 -22.69 -4.14 2.82
CA ILE A 117 -24.01 -4.66 2.45
C ILE A 117 -25.08 -4.15 3.42
N ASN A 118 -24.84 -4.29 4.72
CA ASN A 118 -25.77 -3.81 5.75
C ASN A 118 -26.04 -2.30 5.65
N LYS A 119 -25.03 -1.50 5.32
CA LYS A 119 -25.22 -0.07 5.08
C LYS A 119 -26.23 0.19 3.95
N HIS A 120 -26.04 -0.43 2.78
CA HIS A 120 -26.98 -0.29 1.65
C HIS A 120 -28.38 -0.81 1.97
N LEU A 121 -28.48 -1.95 2.67
CA LEU A 121 -29.76 -2.52 3.10
C LEU A 121 -30.48 -1.64 4.12
N ASN A 122 -29.74 -0.94 4.98
CA ASN A 122 -30.32 0.01 5.93
C ASN A 122 -30.80 1.28 5.24
N GLU A 123 -30.03 1.82 4.31
CA GLU A 123 -30.36 3.04 3.58
C GLU A 123 -31.53 2.87 2.60
N LYS A 124 -31.62 1.73 1.91
CA LYS A 124 -32.56 1.56 0.78
C LYS A 124 -33.72 0.61 1.07
N PHE A 125 -33.50 -0.39 1.92
CA PHE A 125 -34.48 -1.45 2.17
C PHE A 125 -35.17 -1.34 3.55
N GLY A 126 -34.69 -0.46 4.44
CA GLY A 126 -35.23 -0.32 5.81
C GLY A 126 -36.75 -0.14 5.87
N ASP A 127 -37.28 0.80 5.08
CA ASP A 127 -38.72 1.13 5.07
C ASP A 127 -39.43 0.62 3.81
N HIS A 128 -38.81 -0.30 3.06
CA HIS A 128 -39.34 -0.76 1.77
C HIS A 128 -40.61 -1.62 1.94
N ARG A 129 -41.62 -1.34 1.12
CA ARG A 129 -42.82 -2.17 0.98
C ARG A 129 -42.81 -2.89 -0.35
N TYR A 130 -43.22 -4.17 -0.36
CA TYR A 130 -43.16 -4.96 -1.57
C TYR A 130 -44.13 -4.42 -2.64
N HIS A 131 -43.56 -4.00 -3.77
CA HIS A 131 -44.27 -3.64 -5.00
C HIS A 131 -43.73 -4.42 -6.19
N LEU A 132 -44.62 -4.92 -7.07
CA LEU A 132 -44.26 -5.82 -8.17
C LEU A 132 -43.33 -5.17 -9.22
N GLN A 133 -43.50 -3.87 -9.46
CA GLN A 133 -42.70 -3.10 -10.42
C GLN A 133 -41.42 -2.52 -9.80
N GLU A 134 -41.51 -2.01 -8.56
CA GLU A 134 -40.40 -1.29 -7.93
C GLU A 134 -39.37 -2.21 -7.26
N SER A 135 -39.80 -3.32 -6.67
CA SER A 135 -38.90 -4.21 -5.92
C SER A 135 -37.82 -4.84 -6.82
N PRO A 136 -38.12 -5.36 -8.03
CA PRO A 136 -37.08 -5.86 -8.93
C PRO A 136 -36.09 -4.76 -9.34
N ALA A 137 -36.58 -3.55 -9.61
CA ALA A 137 -35.71 -2.42 -9.95
C ALA A 137 -34.79 -2.04 -8.78
N LEU A 138 -35.31 -2.08 -7.54
CA LEU A 138 -34.54 -1.85 -6.33
C LEU A 138 -33.47 -2.94 -6.11
N ALA A 139 -33.77 -4.21 -6.39
CA ALA A 139 -32.80 -5.30 -6.33
C ALA A 139 -31.60 -5.05 -7.26
N ILE A 140 -31.86 -4.66 -8.52
CA ILE A 140 -30.81 -4.34 -9.50
C ILE A 140 -29.98 -3.15 -9.05
N ARG A 141 -30.62 -2.11 -8.50
CA ARG A 141 -29.93 -0.93 -7.98
C ARG A 141 -28.99 -1.29 -6.82
N ILE A 142 -29.47 -2.03 -5.84
CA ILE A 142 -28.66 -2.49 -4.69
C ILE A 142 -27.51 -3.37 -5.17
N ALA A 143 -27.75 -4.32 -6.07
CA ALA A 143 -26.70 -5.19 -6.63
C ALA A 143 -25.59 -4.37 -7.31
N GLY A 144 -25.98 -3.35 -8.10
CA GLY A 144 -25.03 -2.46 -8.78
C GLY A 144 -24.23 -1.58 -7.81
N GLU A 145 -24.86 -1.06 -6.76
CA GLU A 145 -24.20 -0.18 -5.78
C GLU A 145 -23.26 -0.95 -4.86
N VAL A 146 -23.69 -2.12 -4.35
CA VAL A 146 -22.83 -3.03 -3.59
C VAL A 146 -21.63 -3.40 -4.46
N MET A 147 -21.84 -3.85 -5.70
CA MET A 147 -20.74 -4.19 -6.60
C MET A 147 -19.78 -3.01 -6.84
N ARG A 148 -20.32 -1.79 -7.00
CA ARG A 148 -19.49 -0.60 -7.21
C ARG A 148 -18.63 -0.27 -6.00
N GLU A 149 -19.18 -0.32 -4.80
CA GLU A 149 -18.43 -0.06 -3.56
C GLU A 149 -17.39 -1.17 -3.28
N LEU A 150 -17.73 -2.43 -3.57
CA LEU A 150 -16.78 -3.54 -3.46
C LEU A 150 -15.61 -3.40 -4.45
N LYS A 151 -15.88 -2.96 -5.68
CA LYS A 151 -14.84 -2.66 -6.67
C LYS A 151 -13.92 -1.52 -6.23
N GLN A 152 -14.42 -0.54 -5.49
CA GLN A 152 -13.59 0.56 -4.95
C GLN A 152 -12.57 0.09 -3.90
N MET A 153 -12.81 -1.05 -3.24
CA MET A 153 -11.84 -1.62 -2.31
C MET A 153 -10.65 -2.31 -3.00
N GLN A 154 -10.64 -2.37 -4.34
CA GLN A 154 -9.53 -2.86 -5.16
C GLN A 154 -9.03 -4.25 -4.74
N PHE A 155 -9.96 -5.19 -4.55
CA PHE A 155 -9.59 -6.60 -4.41
C PHE A 155 -8.89 -7.07 -5.69
N ASN A 156 -7.63 -7.49 -5.57
CA ASN A 156 -6.81 -7.91 -6.70
C ASN A 156 -7.08 -9.38 -7.02
N ARG A 157 -7.16 -9.73 -8.31
CA ARG A 157 -7.43 -11.10 -8.82
C ARG A 157 -8.73 -11.72 -8.33
N TYR A 158 -9.76 -10.91 -8.08
CA TYR A 158 -11.09 -11.40 -7.73
C TYR A 158 -12.14 -10.99 -8.75
N ARG A 159 -12.94 -11.96 -9.18
CA ARG A 159 -14.22 -11.72 -9.83
C ARG A 159 -15.30 -11.64 -8.75
N ILE A 160 -15.83 -10.43 -8.58
CA ILE A 160 -16.90 -10.15 -7.60
C ILE A 160 -18.25 -10.34 -8.27
N ILE A 161 -19.11 -11.17 -7.68
CA ILE A 161 -20.47 -11.44 -8.13
C ILE A 161 -21.42 -11.07 -6.99
N SER A 162 -22.42 -10.24 -7.27
CA SER A 162 -23.46 -9.89 -6.29
C SER A 162 -24.79 -10.44 -6.77
N VAL A 163 -25.38 -11.33 -5.97
CA VAL A 163 -26.72 -11.87 -6.19
C VAL A 163 -27.64 -11.24 -5.16
N VAL A 164 -28.71 -10.61 -5.61
CA VAL A 164 -29.71 -9.99 -4.74
C VAL A 164 -31.06 -10.60 -5.06
N THR A 165 -31.71 -11.13 -4.04
CA THR A 165 -33.04 -11.73 -4.14
C THR A 165 -33.99 -10.95 -3.24
N ILE A 166 -35.09 -10.44 -3.81
CA ILE A 166 -36.17 -9.80 -3.06
C ILE A 166 -37.44 -10.62 -3.25
N GLY A 167 -38.08 -10.97 -2.15
CA GLY A 167 -39.33 -11.73 -2.15
C GLY A 167 -40.41 -11.07 -1.29
N GLN A 168 -41.66 -11.34 -1.64
CA GLN A 168 -42.80 -10.92 -0.83
C GLN A 168 -43.02 -11.89 0.33
N LYS A 169 -43.20 -11.35 1.54
CA LYS A 169 -43.51 -12.14 2.73
C LYS A 169 -45.02 -12.40 2.79
N ARG A 170 -45.43 -13.65 2.55
CA ARG A 170 -46.84 -14.11 2.59
C ARG A 170 -46.99 -15.46 3.28
N ALA A 171 -46.55 -15.55 4.54
CA ALA A 171 -46.63 -16.78 5.33
C ALA A 171 -46.15 -18.05 4.58
N GLN A 172 -45.08 -17.90 3.82
CA GLN A 172 -44.52 -18.92 2.93
C GLN A 172 -43.03 -19.11 3.28
N SER A 173 -42.54 -20.34 3.12
CA SER A 173 -41.13 -20.67 3.36
C SER A 173 -40.29 -20.37 2.12
N TYR A 174 -39.11 -19.81 2.32
CA TYR A 174 -38.10 -19.60 1.29
C TYR A 174 -36.81 -20.31 1.70
N ASN A 175 -36.22 -21.08 0.79
CA ASN A 175 -34.94 -21.74 0.98
C ASN A 175 -34.07 -21.47 -0.25
N ASN A 176 -32.84 -20.99 -0.02
CA ASN A 176 -31.86 -20.71 -1.05
C ASN A 176 -30.68 -21.67 -0.88
N ALA A 177 -30.48 -22.54 -1.86
CA ALA A 177 -29.37 -23.48 -1.89
C ALA A 177 -28.46 -23.14 -3.08
N ILE A 178 -27.16 -23.06 -2.80
CA ILE A 178 -26.14 -22.68 -3.79
C ILE A 178 -25.10 -23.80 -3.81
N SER A 179 -24.84 -24.38 -4.98
CA SER A 179 -23.87 -25.46 -5.18
C SER A 179 -22.82 -25.05 -6.19
N PHE A 180 -21.54 -25.10 -5.81
CA PHE A 180 -20.43 -24.74 -6.67
C PHE A 180 -19.14 -25.41 -6.18
N LEU A 181 -18.19 -25.60 -7.10
CA LEU A 181 -16.84 -26.02 -6.78
C LEU A 181 -16.01 -24.75 -6.50
N TRP A 182 -15.41 -24.66 -5.32
CA TRP A 182 -14.61 -23.50 -4.92
C TRP A 182 -13.29 -23.91 -4.28
N ASP A 183 -12.32 -23.00 -4.37
CA ASP A 183 -11.06 -23.10 -3.65
C ASP A 183 -11.23 -22.54 -2.24
N HIS A 184 -11.15 -23.41 -1.23
CA HIS A 184 -11.29 -23.04 0.18
C HIS A 184 -10.27 -22.02 0.69
N GLU A 185 -9.10 -21.89 0.06
CA GLU A 185 -8.06 -20.95 0.50
C GLU A 185 -8.26 -19.55 -0.08
N ARG A 186 -8.76 -19.47 -1.31
CA ARG A 186 -8.78 -18.24 -2.09
C ARG A 186 -10.19 -17.69 -2.27
N ASP A 187 -11.18 -18.55 -2.50
CA ASP A 187 -12.55 -18.12 -2.70
C ASP A 187 -13.22 -17.76 -1.37
N SER A 188 -14.16 -16.82 -1.43
CA SER A 188 -14.90 -16.40 -0.25
C SER A 188 -16.27 -15.88 -0.63
N TYR A 189 -17.21 -15.95 0.32
CA TYR A 189 -18.53 -15.37 0.14
C TYR A 189 -19.01 -14.64 1.40
N ALA A 190 -19.93 -13.71 1.22
CA ALA A 190 -20.62 -13.02 2.30
C ALA A 190 -22.11 -13.03 2.01
N ASP A 191 -22.89 -13.58 2.94
CA ASP A 191 -24.35 -13.57 2.88
C ASP A 191 -24.92 -12.69 3.99
N VAL A 192 -25.92 -11.90 3.63
CA VAL A 192 -26.65 -11.01 4.53
C VAL A 192 -28.12 -11.01 4.13
N GLU A 193 -28.98 -11.25 5.13
CA GLU A 193 -30.43 -11.20 4.99
C GLU A 193 -31.02 -10.07 5.83
N LYS A 194 -32.12 -9.51 5.35
CA LYS A 194 -32.91 -8.53 6.08
C LYS A 194 -34.39 -8.71 5.77
N GLU A 195 -35.22 -8.54 6.79
CA GLU A 195 -36.66 -8.63 6.66
C GLU A 195 -37.35 -7.32 7.03
N THR A 196 -38.46 -7.07 6.34
CA THR A 196 -39.41 -6.00 6.63
C THR A 196 -40.80 -6.65 6.80
N CYS A 197 -41.82 -5.87 7.18
CA CYS A 197 -43.17 -6.39 7.41
C CYS A 197 -43.79 -7.09 6.18
N THR A 198 -43.48 -6.65 4.96
CA THR A 198 -44.11 -7.13 3.72
C THR A 198 -43.16 -7.85 2.76
N ALA A 199 -41.85 -7.76 2.99
CA ALA A 199 -40.81 -8.21 2.07
C ALA A 199 -39.62 -8.76 2.84
N PHE A 200 -38.84 -9.60 2.18
CA PHE A 200 -37.50 -9.97 2.61
C PHE A 200 -36.50 -9.73 1.48
N ILE A 201 -35.24 -9.53 1.85
CA ILE A 201 -34.12 -9.41 0.92
C ILE A 201 -32.97 -10.28 1.40
N GLN A 202 -32.36 -11.00 0.47
CA GLN A 202 -31.11 -11.71 0.67
C GLN A 202 -30.08 -11.17 -0.32
N VAL A 203 -28.90 -10.82 0.18
CA VAL A 203 -27.77 -10.34 -0.61
C VAL A 203 -26.59 -11.28 -0.36
N THR A 204 -26.24 -12.02 -1.40
CA THR A 204 -25.10 -12.92 -1.40
C THR A 204 -24.04 -12.40 -2.34
N VAL A 205 -22.85 -12.14 -1.81
CA VAL A 205 -21.69 -11.69 -2.58
C VAL A 205 -20.66 -12.81 -2.62
N PHE A 206 -20.23 -13.16 -3.82
CA PHE A 206 -19.14 -14.10 -4.06
C PHE A 206 -17.89 -13.34 -4.51
N ALA A 207 -16.75 -13.73 -3.96
CA ALA A 207 -15.43 -13.37 -4.44
C ALA A 207 -14.75 -14.64 -4.91
N VAL A 208 -14.71 -14.81 -6.23
CA VAL A 208 -14.08 -15.95 -6.89
C VAL A 208 -12.71 -15.53 -7.38
N TYR A 209 -11.70 -16.29 -7.05
CA TYR A 209 -10.33 -16.07 -7.46
C TYR A 209 -10.18 -16.23 -8.97
N LEU A 210 -9.51 -15.28 -9.60
CA LEU A 210 -9.20 -15.30 -11.02
C LEU A 210 -7.70 -15.58 -11.19
N ASP A 211 -7.40 -16.74 -11.77
CA ASP A 211 -6.06 -17.06 -12.24
C ASP A 211 -5.69 -16.24 -13.49
#